data_AF-A0A2A5BLJ8-F1
#
_entry.id   AF-A0A2A5BLJ8-F1
#
_cell.length_a   1.000
_cell.length_b   1.000
_cell.length_c   1.000
_cell.angle_alpha   90.00
_cell.angle_beta   90.00
_cell.angle_gamma   90.00
#
_symmetry.space_group_name_H-M   'P 1'
#
loop_
_entity.id
_entity.type
_entity.pdbx_description
1 polymer ?
#
loop_
_entity_poly.entity_id
_entity_poly.type
_entity_poly.pdbx_seq_one_letter_code
_entity_poly.pdbx_strand_id
1 'polypeptide(L)' 'MNEKRKEVYALIASVLGVNVDVINDELAIGDITEWDSLGHMQIIAALESQMEITLDIEQTLEIEDVEDIIDAVTVSK' A
#
# COMPACT_ATOMS: atom_id res chain seq x y z
N MET A 1 12.26 2.82 12.79
CA MET A 1 11.25 2.97 11.73
C MET A 1 11.95 3.47 10.48
N ASN A 2 11.94 2.68 9.41
CA ASN A 2 12.51 3.06 8.11
C ASN A 2 11.66 4.19 7.50
N GLU A 3 12.30 5.21 6.91
CA GLU A 3 11.60 6.36 6.32
C GLU A 3 10.61 5.93 5.22
N LYS A 4 10.97 4.94 4.38
CA LYS A 4 10.07 4.32 3.38
C LYS A 4 8.76 3.80 3.96
N ARG A 5 8.79 3.16 5.14
CA ARG A 5 7.57 2.60 5.76
C ARG A 5 6.60 3.71 6.14
N LYS A 6 7.11 4.85 6.62
CA LYS A 6 6.28 6.01 6.94
C LYS A 6 5.65 6.62 5.67
N GLU A 7 6.41 6.67 4.58
CA GLU A 7 5.90 7.14 3.29
C GLU A 7 4.76 6.25 2.78
N VAL A 8 4.95 4.92 2.82
CA VAL A 8 3.92 3.94 2.45
C VAL A 8 2.67 4.12 3.32
N TYR A 9 2.83 4.21 4.64
CA TYR A 9 1.69 4.39 5.54
C TYR A 9 0.93 5.68 5.25
N ALA A 10 1.64 6.80 5.04
CA ALA A 10 1.03 8.08 4.73
C ALA A 10 0.29 8.04 3.38
N LEU A 11 0.85 7.35 2.39
CA LEU A 11 0.24 7.17 1.07
C LEU A 11 -1.06 6.35 1.18
N ILE A 12 -1.01 5.20 1.84
CA ILE A 12 -2.19 4.33 2.04
C ILE A 12 -3.27 5.11 2.81
N ALA A 13 -2.91 5.77 3.91
CA ALA A 13 -3.84 6.60 4.68
C ALA A 13 -4.48 7.69 3.83
N SER A 14 -3.69 8.37 2.99
CA SER A 14 -4.19 9.41 2.09
C SER A 14 -5.11 8.87 1.00
N VAL A 15 -4.83 7.69 0.45
CA VAL A 15 -5.65 7.07 -0.60
C VAL A 15 -6.97 6.59 -0.03
N LEU A 16 -6.93 5.90 1.11
CA LEU A 16 -8.10 5.37 1.79
C LEU A 16 -8.91 6.44 2.54
N GLY A 17 -8.33 7.63 2.74
CA GLY A 17 -8.98 8.74 3.45
C GLY A 17 -9.11 8.51 4.96
N VAL A 18 -8.19 7.72 5.53
CA VAL A 18 -8.18 7.36 6.96
C VAL A 18 -6.99 8.00 7.69
N ASN A 19 -6.99 7.93 9.02
CA ASN A 19 -5.84 8.39 9.80
C ASN A 19 -4.66 7.41 9.66
N VAL A 20 -3.44 7.90 9.46
CA VAL A 20 -2.22 7.09 9.42
C VAL A 20 -2.04 6.21 10.68
N ASP A 21 -2.58 6.64 11.82
CA ASP A 21 -2.55 5.87 13.07
C ASP A 21 -3.31 4.53 13.00
N VAL A 22 -4.22 4.36 12.02
CA VAL A 22 -4.91 3.09 11.81
C VAL A 22 -4.12 2.13 10.92
N ILE A 23 -3.13 2.65 10.17
CA ILE A 23 -2.31 1.86 9.26
C ILE A 23 -1.23 1.15 10.08
N ASN A 24 -1.14 -0.16 9.88
CA ASN A 24 -0.16 -1.04 10.49
C ASN A 24 0.20 -2.14 9.49
N ASP A 25 1.28 -2.88 9.75
CA ASP A 25 1.79 -3.89 8.81
C ASP A 25 0.79 -5.02 8.53
N GLU A 26 -0.05 -5.36 9.51
CA GLU A 26 -1.04 -6.45 9.42
C GLU A 26 -2.36 -6.01 8.78
N LEU A 27 -2.53 -4.72 8.44
CA LEU A 27 -3.77 -4.23 7.86
C LEU A 27 -3.93 -4.76 6.44
N ALA A 28 -4.95 -5.59 6.23
CA ALA A 28 -5.20 -6.24 4.95
C ALA A 28 -6.42 -5.69 4.22
N ILE A 29 -6.52 -6.01 2.93
CA ILE A 29 -7.72 -5.74 2.14
C ILE A 29 -8.97 -6.37 2.79
N GLY A 30 -9.99 -5.55 3.04
CA GLY A 30 -11.23 -5.96 3.69
C GLY A 30 -11.26 -5.86 5.21
N ASP A 31 -10.14 -5.55 5.89
CA ASP A 31 -10.13 -5.31 7.34
C ASP A 31 -10.89 -4.02 7.72
N ILE A 32 -10.80 -3.01 6.85
CA ILE A 32 -11.55 -1.76 6.95
C ILE A 32 -12.41 -1.55 5.71
N THR A 33 -13.49 -0.79 5.86
CA THR A 33 -14.47 -0.59 4.76
C THR A 33 -13.86 0.19 3.59
N GLU A 34 -12.89 1.05 3.88
CA GLU A 34 -12.20 1.89 2.92
C GLU A 34 -11.24 1.09 2.04
N TRP A 35 -10.65 0.01 2.57
CA TRP A 35 -9.74 -0.85 1.82
C TRP A 35 -10.50 -2.02 1.20
N ASP A 36 -11.20 -1.73 0.11
CA ASP A 36 -11.87 -2.73 -0.73
C ASP A 36 -11.07 -2.99 -2.03
N SER A 37 -11.69 -3.66 -3.01
CA SER A 37 -11.05 -3.91 -4.31
C SER A 37 -10.72 -2.63 -5.10
N LEU A 38 -11.47 -1.54 -4.90
CA LEU A 38 -11.20 -0.26 -5.54
C LEU A 38 -10.07 0.46 -4.81
N GLY A 39 -10.12 0.50 -3.48
CA GLY A 39 -9.07 1.06 -2.63
C GLY A 39 -7.72 0.42 -2.90
N HIS A 40 -7.70 -0.92 -3.05
CA HIS A 40 -6.49 -1.66 -3.45
C HIS A 40 -5.89 -1.14 -4.76
N MET A 41 -6.70 -1.06 -5.82
CA MET A 41 -6.24 -0.55 -7.11
C MET A 41 -5.76 0.91 -7.04
N GLN A 42 -6.39 1.74 -6.21
CA GLN A 42 -5.98 3.13 -6.00
C GLN A 42 -4.64 3.22 -5.26
N ILE A 43 -4.40 2.36 -4.26
CA ILE A 43 -3.13 2.29 -3.53
C ILE A 43 -2.01 1.93 -4.50
N ILE A 44 -2.19 0.88 -5.30
CA ILE A 44 -1.20 0.42 -6.28
C ILE A 44 -0.85 1.53 -7.28
N ALA A 45 -1.86 2.17 -7.88
CA ALA A 45 -1.64 3.28 -8.81
C ALA A 45 -0.92 4.47 -8.15
N ALA A 46 -1.23 4.77 -6.89
CA ALA A 46 -0.55 5.83 -6.15
C ALA A 46 0.90 5.47 -5.81
N LEU A 47 1.19 4.21 -5.46
CA LEU A 47 2.54 3.72 -5.20
C LEU A 47 3.41 3.83 -6.45
N GLU A 48 2.92 3.34 -7.60
CA GLU A 48 3.63 3.46 -8.88
C GLU A 48 3.95 4.91 -9.22
N SER A 49 2.97 5.81 -9.05
CA SER A 49 3.15 7.23 -9.35
C SER A 49 4.05 7.98 -8.37
N GLN A 50 4.01 7.69 -7.07
CA GLN A 50 4.79 8.44 -6.06
C GLN A 50 6.19 7.89 -5.86
N MET A 51 6.37 6.57 -6.02
CA MET A 51 7.63 5.90 -5.78
C MET A 51 8.40 5.57 -7.07
N GLU A 52 7.84 5.96 -8.23
CA GLU A 52 8.42 5.71 -9.56
C GLU A 52 8.73 4.22 -9.79
N ILE A 53 7.88 3.34 -9.25
CA ILE A 53 7.96 1.88 -9.43
C ILE A 53 6.90 1.41 -10.44
N THR A 54 7.10 0.20 -10.95
CA THR A 54 6.09 -0.51 -11.74
C THR A 54 5.84 -1.84 -11.06
N LEU A 55 4.58 -2.16 -10.80
CA LEU A 55 4.17 -3.44 -10.24
C LEU A 55 3.44 -4.23 -11.32
N ASP A 56 3.90 -5.45 -11.58
CA ASP A 56 3.21 -6.32 -12.52
C ASP A 56 1.88 -6.82 -11.93
N ILE A 57 1.00 -7.34 -12.80
CA ILE A 57 -0.31 -7.85 -12.39
C ILE A 57 -0.17 -8.98 -11.36
N GLU A 58 0.81 -9.87 -11.54
CA GLU A 58 1.07 -10.96 -10.59
C GLU A 58 1.45 -10.41 -9.21
N GLN A 59 2.36 -9.43 -9.14
CA GLN A 59 2.74 -8.78 -7.89
C GLN A 59 1.57 -8.06 -7.24
N THR A 60 0.75 -7.37 -8.04
CA THR A 60 -0.43 -6.64 -7.56
C THR A 60 -1.47 -7.58 -6.95
N LEU A 61 -1.60 -8.80 -7.49
CA LEU A 61 -2.49 -9.84 -6.98
C LEU A 61 -1.92 -10.56 -5.76
N GLU A 62 -0.59 -10.57 -5.59
CA GLU A 62 0.08 -11.13 -4.40
C GLU A 62 0.01 -10.18 -3.19
N ILE A 63 -0.17 -8.87 -3.41
CA ILE A 63 -0.32 -7.90 -2.32
C ILE A 63 -1.68 -8.08 -1.66
N GLU A 64 -1.68 -8.48 -0.39
CA GLU A 64 -2.88 -8.62 0.44
C GLU A 64 -2.90 -7.64 1.62
N ASP A 65 -1.72 -7.27 2.14
CA ASP A 65 -1.57 -6.39 3.29
C ASP A 65 -0.52 -5.27 3.10
N VAL A 66 -0.35 -4.44 4.14
CA VAL A 66 0.63 -3.35 4.13
C VAL A 66 2.07 -3.87 4.11
N GLU A 67 2.35 -5.01 4.74
CA GLU A 67 3.69 -5.61 4.74
C GLU A 67 4.12 -5.98 3.31
N ASP A 68 3.23 -6.62 2.53
CA ASP A 68 3.47 -6.95 1.14
C ASP A 68 3.79 -5.71 0.29
N ILE A 69 3.07 -4.61 0.52
CA ILE A 69 3.34 -3.33 -0.16
C ILE A 69 4.76 -2.86 0.16
N ILE A 70 5.14 -2.87 1.44
CA ILE A 70 6.46 -2.41 1.88
C ILE A 70 7.56 -3.26 1.25
N ASP A 71 7.35 -4.56 1.18
CA ASP A 71 8.29 -5.48 0.55
C ASP A 71 8.37 -5.24 -0.96
N ALA A 72 7.24 -5.07 -1.64
CA ALA A 72 7.20 -4.78 -3.08
C ALA A 72 7.98 -3.50 -3.43
N VAL A 73 7.85 -2.44 -2.63
CA VAL A 73 8.56 -1.15 -2.86
C VAL A 73 10.02 -1.16 -2.36
N THR A 74 10.42 -2.18 -1.61
CA THR A 74 11.80 -2.32 -1.11
C THR A 74 12.61 -3.27 -1.98
N VAL A 75 11.97 -4.29 -2.56
CA VAL A 75 12.58 -5.27 -3.47
C VAL A 75 12.72 -4.73 -4.89
N SER A 76 11.78 -3.90 -5.34
CA SER A 76 11.85 -3.24 -6.65
C SER A 76 13.07 -2.30 -6.71
N LYS A 77 14.08 -2.69 -7.50
CA LYS A 77 15.37 -2.00 -7.66
C LYS A 77 15.69 -1.78 -9.13
#